data_AF-A0A231PA15-F1
#
_entry.id   AF-A0A231PA15-F1
#
_cell.length_a   1.000
_cell.length_b   1.000
_cell.length_c   1.000
_cell.angle_alpha   90.00
_cell.angle_beta   90.00
_cell.angle_gamma   90.00
#
_symmetry.space_group_name_H-M   'P 1'
#
loop_
_entity.id
_entity.type
_entity.pdbx_description
1 polymer ?
#
loop_
_entity_poly.entity_id
_entity_poly.type
_entity_poly.pdbx_seq_one_letter_code
_entity_poly.pdbx_strand_id
1 'polypeptide(L)'
;MNEYIPARYALRLTVGAHAPRHIRRIARSFLSAWGMPELSDAVELGVTELLANVVRHVPDRRCEVLLLRQRAGVRVEVTDGSDELPRTPASLADESEGGRGLLLLDAVVDKWGVSLESGGGKTVWFECTFGNDMAVFSRY
;
A
#
# COMPACT_ATOMS: atom_id res chain seq x y z
N MET A 1 -7.95 -29.91 -9.73
CA MET A 1 -8.13 -29.50 -8.33
C MET A 1 -8.33 -28.00 -8.34
N ASN A 2 -9.47 -27.50 -7.86
CA ASN A 2 -9.75 -26.07 -7.80
C ASN A 2 -9.00 -25.51 -6.58
N GLU A 3 -7.76 -25.06 -6.76
CA GLU A 3 -7.01 -24.36 -5.71
C GLU A 3 -7.80 -23.11 -5.32
N TYR A 4 -8.37 -23.13 -4.11
CA TYR A 4 -9.05 -21.99 -3.55
C TYR A 4 -8.01 -20.90 -3.24
N ILE A 5 -7.97 -19.87 -4.07
CA ILE A 5 -7.13 -18.69 -3.81
C ILE A 5 -7.89 -17.83 -2.80
N PRO A 6 -7.36 -17.63 -1.58
CA PRO A 6 -8.07 -16.87 -0.56
C PRO A 6 -8.24 -15.41 -1.00
N ALA A 7 -9.36 -14.79 -0.63
CA ALA A 7 -9.61 -13.37 -0.86
C ALA A 7 -8.77 -12.45 0.06
N ARG A 8 -8.03 -13.03 1.00
CA ARG A 8 -7.21 -12.31 1.98
C ARG A 8 -5.86 -12.99 2.14
N TYR A 9 -4.80 -12.18 2.18
CA TYR A 9 -3.46 -12.62 2.54
C TYR A 9 -2.84 -11.64 3.54
N ALA A 10 -2.35 -12.14 4.68
CA ALA A 10 -1.72 -11.32 5.70
C ALA A 10 -0.32 -11.86 6.03
N LEU A 11 0.63 -10.96 6.25
CA LEU A 11 2.00 -11.30 6.64
C LEU A 11 2.50 -10.30 7.68
N ARG A 12 2.91 -10.81 8.83
CA ARG A 12 3.66 -10.05 9.84
C ARG A 12 5.14 -10.17 9.57
N LEU A 13 5.85 -9.05 9.60
CA LEU A 13 7.27 -9.02 9.33
C LEU A 13 7.98 -7.87 10.05
N THR A 14 9.30 -7.98 10.10
CA THR A 14 10.20 -6.86 10.36
C THR A 14 10.77 -6.41 9.03
N VAL A 15 10.58 -5.13 8.67
CA VAL A 15 10.96 -4.61 7.35
C VAL A 15 12.48 -4.47 7.24
N GLY A 16 13.09 -5.42 6.53
CA GLY A 16 14.51 -5.39 6.14
C GLY A 16 14.69 -5.06 4.65
N ALA A 17 15.95 -4.97 4.21
CA ALA A 17 16.30 -4.53 2.85
C ALA A 17 15.62 -5.33 1.71
N HIS A 18 15.30 -6.61 1.94
CA HIS A 18 14.65 -7.47 0.94
C HIS A 18 13.13 -7.53 1.04
N ALA A 19 12.55 -7.00 2.11
CA ALA A 19 11.11 -7.09 2.36
C ALA A 19 10.29 -6.47 1.22
N PRO A 20 10.56 -5.23 0.73
CA PRO A 20 9.77 -4.64 -0.35
C PRO A 20 9.74 -5.51 -1.63
N ARG A 21 10.91 -6.04 -2.04
CA ARG A 21 10.98 -6.93 -3.21
C ARG A 21 10.15 -8.21 -3.01
N HIS A 22 10.17 -8.78 -1.80
CA HIS A 22 9.41 -9.97 -1.50
C HIS A 22 7.90 -9.70 -1.51
N ILE A 23 7.46 -8.63 -0.85
CA ILE A 23 6.03 -8.26 -0.81
C ILE A 23 5.52 -7.91 -2.20
N ARG A 24 6.29 -7.19 -3.04
CA ARG A 24 5.91 -6.93 -4.44
C ARG A 24 5.66 -8.22 -5.22
N ARG A 25 6.55 -9.21 -5.11
CA ARG A 25 6.38 -10.51 -5.77
C ARG A 25 5.13 -11.24 -5.27
N ILE A 26 4.88 -11.20 -3.96
CA ILE A 26 3.68 -11.80 -3.36
C ILE A 26 2.42 -11.10 -3.88
N ALA A 27 2.38 -9.77 -3.86
CA ALA A 27 1.26 -8.97 -4.33
C ALA A 27 0.97 -9.26 -5.82
N ARG A 28 1.99 -9.27 -6.68
CA ARG A 28 1.85 -9.65 -8.09
C ARG A 28 1.25 -11.04 -8.28
N SER A 29 1.72 -12.03 -7.51
CA SER A 29 1.18 -13.40 -7.57
C SER A 29 -0.30 -13.43 -7.16
N PHE A 30 -0.69 -12.75 -6.08
CA PHE A 30 -2.09 -12.67 -5.65
C PHE A 30 -2.96 -11.94 -6.67
N LEU A 31 -2.49 -10.84 -7.23
CA LEU A 31 -3.22 -10.10 -8.27
C LEU A 31 -3.43 -10.94 -9.52
N SER A 32 -2.40 -11.64 -9.99
CA SER A 32 -2.53 -12.59 -11.10
C SER A 32 -3.54 -13.70 -10.78
N ALA A 33 -3.49 -14.24 -9.57
CA ALA A 33 -4.40 -15.30 -9.12
C ALA A 33 -5.85 -14.80 -8.97
N TRP A 34 -6.05 -13.53 -8.60
CA TRP A 34 -7.35 -12.90 -8.50
C TRP A 34 -7.89 -12.37 -9.83
N GLY A 35 -7.13 -12.49 -10.92
CA GLY A 35 -7.50 -12.00 -12.25
C GLY A 35 -7.41 -10.47 -12.38
N MET A 36 -6.44 -9.86 -11.70
CA MET A 36 -6.21 -8.41 -11.67
C MET A 36 -4.75 -7.99 -12.01
N PRO A 37 -4.05 -8.64 -12.97
CA PRO A 37 -2.64 -8.37 -13.23
C PRO A 37 -2.32 -6.91 -13.60
N GLU A 38 -3.26 -6.19 -14.21
CA GLU A 38 -3.14 -4.78 -14.59
C GLU A 38 -2.97 -3.82 -13.41
N LEU A 39 -3.38 -4.22 -12.20
CA LEU A 39 -3.22 -3.42 -10.98
C LEU A 39 -1.82 -3.56 -10.37
N SER A 40 -0.96 -4.45 -10.91
CA SER A 40 0.31 -4.82 -10.28
C SER A 40 1.24 -3.64 -10.09
N ASP A 41 1.43 -2.79 -11.10
CA ASP A 41 2.40 -1.70 -11.02
C ASP A 41 2.00 -0.67 -9.95
N ALA A 42 0.71 -0.30 -9.90
CA ALA A 42 0.17 0.61 -8.91
C ALA A 42 0.30 0.05 -7.48
N VAL A 43 -0.06 -1.23 -7.30
CA VAL A 43 0.01 -1.92 -6.01
C VAL A 43 1.45 -2.09 -5.55
N GLU A 44 2.37 -2.44 -6.46
CA GLU A 44 3.78 -2.60 -6.16
C GLU A 44 4.46 -1.32 -5.71
N LEU A 45 4.10 -0.20 -6.35
CA LEU A 45 4.55 1.13 -5.94
C LEU A 45 3.99 1.47 -4.55
N GLY A 46 2.66 1.37 -4.37
CA GLY A 46 2.03 1.71 -3.10
C GLY A 46 2.55 0.90 -1.93
N VAL A 47 2.74 -0.41 -2.11
CA VAL A 47 3.39 -1.29 -1.10
C VAL A 47 4.79 -0.80 -0.77
N THR A 48 5.57 -0.41 -1.78
CA THR A 48 6.95 0.04 -1.58
C THR A 48 6.99 1.32 -0.74
N GLU A 49 6.10 2.28 -1.03
CA GLU A 49 6.00 3.52 -0.28
C GLU A 49 5.53 3.29 1.17
N LEU A 50 4.52 2.45 1.39
CA LEU A 50 4.07 2.13 2.76
C LEU A 50 5.17 1.43 3.58
N LEU A 51 5.89 0.48 2.99
CA LEU A 51 6.99 -0.18 3.67
C LEU A 51 8.19 0.76 3.92
N ALA A 52 8.45 1.70 3.02
CA ALA A 52 9.45 2.74 3.24
C ALA A 52 9.07 3.63 4.43
N ASN A 53 7.79 3.97 4.58
CA ASN A 53 7.29 4.72 5.74
C ASN A 53 7.47 3.94 7.04
N VAL A 54 7.23 2.62 7.05
CA VAL A 54 7.53 1.78 8.22
C VAL A 54 9.02 1.85 8.58
N VAL A 55 9.93 1.74 7.60
CA VAL A 55 11.38 1.82 7.86
C VAL A 55 11.80 3.17 8.44
N ARG A 56 11.17 4.26 7.98
CA ARG A 56 11.50 5.63 8.41
C ARG A 56 10.94 5.99 9.79
N HIS A 57 9.70 5.58 10.07
CA HIS A 57 8.92 6.11 11.20
C HIS A 57 8.64 5.09 12.32
N VAL A 58 8.97 3.82 12.14
CA VAL A 58 8.69 2.76 13.13
C VAL A 58 10.02 2.22 13.67
N PRO A 59 10.40 2.51 14.93
CA PRO A 59 11.72 2.19 15.47
C PRO A 59 12.10 0.71 15.36
N ASP A 60 11.16 -0.21 15.60
CA ASP A 60 11.39 -1.66 15.52
C ASP A 60 11.10 -2.25 14.13
N ARG A 61 10.60 -1.42 13.20
CA ARG A 61 10.23 -1.75 11.81
C ARG A 61 9.26 -2.92 11.70
N ARG A 62 8.46 -3.19 12.73
CA ARG A 62 7.46 -4.26 12.71
C ARG A 62 6.17 -3.74 12.09
N CYS A 63 5.62 -4.53 11.17
CA CYS A 63 4.31 -4.26 10.61
C CYS A 63 3.58 -5.55 10.21
N GLU A 64 2.28 -5.44 9.99
CA GLU A 64 1.47 -6.42 9.27
C GLU A 64 1.11 -5.84 7.89
N VAL A 65 1.38 -6.60 6.83
CA VAL A 65 0.89 -6.29 5.48
C VAL A 65 -0.30 -7.18 5.19
N LEU A 66 -1.35 -6.58 4.67
CA LEU A 66 -2.59 -7.24 4.34
C LEU A 66 -3.01 -6.91 2.91
N LEU A 67 -3.28 -7.94 2.11
CA LEU A 67 -3.93 -7.84 0.80
C LEU A 67 -5.36 -8.34 0.92
N LEU A 68 -6.32 -7.54 0.48
CA LEU A 68 -7.74 -7.86 0.46
C LEU A 68 -8.28 -7.72 -0.96
N ARG A 69 -8.76 -8.84 -1.52
CA ARG A 69 -9.51 -8.82 -2.77
C ARG A 69 -10.86 -8.13 -2.53
N GLN A 70 -11.12 -7.10 -3.33
CA GLN A 70 -12.42 -6.44 -3.40
C GLN A 70 -13.14 -6.86 -4.69
N ARG A 71 -14.42 -6.47 -4.81
CA ARG A 71 -15.22 -6.80 -6.00
C ARG A 71 -14.65 -6.20 -7.29
N ALA A 72 -14.12 -4.98 -7.23
CA ALA A 72 -13.64 -4.23 -8.38
C ALA A 72 -12.15 -3.86 -8.27
N GLY A 73 -11.39 -4.57 -7.44
CA GLY A 73 -10.00 -4.20 -7.18
C GLY A 73 -9.38 -4.90 -5.98
N VAL A 74 -8.36 -4.26 -5.43
CA VAL A 74 -7.61 -4.72 -4.26
C VAL A 74 -7.47 -3.57 -3.25
N ARG A 75 -7.50 -3.92 -1.98
CA ARG A 75 -7.09 -3.06 -0.88
C ARG A 75 -5.83 -3.62 -0.24
N VAL A 76 -4.87 -2.75 0.01
CA VAL A 76 -3.65 -3.07 0.72
C VAL A 76 -3.62 -2.28 2.01
N GLU A 77 -3.32 -2.95 3.12
CA GLU A 77 -3.14 -2.32 4.42
C GLU A 77 -1.75 -2.63 4.98
N VAL A 78 -1.16 -1.65 5.63
CA VAL A 78 0.06 -1.78 6.42
C VAL A 78 -0.21 -1.24 7.81
N THR A 79 -0.23 -2.14 8.79
CA THR A 79 -0.45 -1.82 10.20
C THR A 79 0.87 -1.83 10.95
N ASP A 80 1.22 -0.75 11.63
CA ASP A 80 2.44 -0.63 12.44
C ASP A 80 2.13 -0.11 13.86
N GLY A 81 3.10 -0.22 14.76
CA GLY A 81 2.95 0.15 16.17
C GLY A 81 3.13 1.63 16.50
N SER A 82 3.31 2.50 15.50
CA SER A 82 3.50 3.93 15.68
C SER A 82 2.19 4.71 15.45
N ASP A 83 1.83 5.55 16.41
CA ASP A 83 0.70 6.48 16.32
C ASP A 83 1.03 7.71 15.44
N GLU A 84 2.28 7.84 14.97
CA GLU A 84 2.68 8.95 14.12
C GLU A 84 2.00 8.85 12.75
N LEU A 85 1.08 9.77 12.48
CA LEU A 85 0.40 9.86 11.19
C LEU A 85 1.38 10.26 10.08
N PRO A 86 1.29 9.63 8.89
CA PRO A 86 1.99 10.10 7.70
C PRO A 86 1.64 11.56 7.43
N ARG A 87 2.66 12.44 7.33
CA ARG A 87 2.46 13.85 7.01
C ARG A 87 2.61 14.06 5.51
N THR A 88 1.56 14.56 4.87
CA THR A 88 1.67 15.08 3.49
C THR A 88 2.46 16.40 3.55
N PRO A 89 3.54 16.56 2.76
CA PRO A 89 4.29 17.81 2.74
C PRO A 89 3.40 18.93 2.24
N ALA A 90 3.52 20.12 2.84
CA ALA A 90 2.70 21.28 2.46
C ALA A 90 3.17 21.92 1.15
N SER A 91 4.38 21.60 0.70
CA SER A 91 4.99 22.10 -0.54
C SER A 91 6.00 21.10 -1.11
N LEU A 92 6.19 21.12 -2.43
CA LEU A 92 7.25 20.36 -3.13
C LEU A 92 8.67 20.79 -2.71
N ALA A 93 8.81 21.97 -2.08
CA ALA A 93 10.06 22.50 -1.54
C ALA A 93 10.45 21.91 -0.18
N ASP A 94 9.56 21.14 0.47
CA ASP A 94 9.95 20.35 1.64
C ASP A 94 10.72 19.11 1.15
N GLU A 95 12.03 19.28 0.94
CA GLU A 95 12.97 18.28 0.39
C GLU A 95 13.21 17.05 1.29
N SER A 96 12.39 16.84 2.32
CA SER A 96 12.39 15.57 3.03
C SER A 96 11.82 14.49 2.12
N GLU A 97 12.63 13.50 1.74
CA GLU A 97 12.22 12.35 0.91
C GLU A 97 10.95 11.65 1.44
N GLY A 98 10.66 11.78 2.74
CA GLY A 98 9.45 11.25 3.39
C GLY A 98 8.13 11.81 2.87
N GLY A 99 8.12 13.03 2.32
CA GLY A 99 6.88 13.66 1.85
C GLY A 99 6.43 13.25 0.45
N ARG A 100 7.35 12.81 -0.41
CA ARG A 100 7.03 12.43 -1.80
C ARG A 100 6.29 11.10 -1.90
N GLY A 101 6.48 10.19 -0.94
CA GLY A 101 5.85 8.86 -0.98
C GLY A 101 4.32 8.91 -0.93
N LEU A 102 3.76 9.83 -0.15
CA LEU A 102 2.31 10.05 -0.10
C LEU A 102 1.80 10.73 -1.37
N LEU A 103 2.57 11.65 -1.96
CA LEU A 103 2.23 12.27 -3.25
C LEU A 103 2.23 11.22 -4.39
N LEU A 104 3.16 10.26 -4.35
CA LEU A 104 3.18 9.15 -5.31
C LEU A 104 1.98 8.22 -5.11
N LEU A 105 1.60 7.93 -3.87
CA LEU A 105 0.37 7.18 -3.57
C LEU A 105 -0.84 7.93 -4.12
N ASP A 106 -1.00 9.22 -3.82
CA ASP A 106 -2.09 10.09 -4.32
C ASP A 106 -2.22 10.08 -5.85
N ALA A 107 -1.09 9.99 -6.55
CA ALA A 107 -1.07 10.01 -8.01
C ALA A 107 -1.40 8.65 -8.67
N VAL A 108 -1.24 7.53 -7.95
CA VAL A 108 -1.21 6.19 -8.55
C VAL A 108 -2.35 5.28 -8.07
N VAL A 109 -2.89 5.54 -6.88
CA VAL A 109 -3.97 4.73 -6.29
C VAL A 109 -5.30 5.47 -6.31
N ASP A 110 -6.43 4.76 -6.33
CA ASP A 110 -7.75 5.39 -6.40
C ASP A 110 -8.14 6.08 -5.09
N LYS A 111 -7.77 5.46 -3.97
CA LYS A 111 -8.02 5.96 -2.62
C LYS A 111 -6.93 5.49 -1.69
N TRP A 112 -6.59 6.31 -0.71
CA TRP A 112 -5.80 5.88 0.43
C TRP A 112 -6.27 6.60 1.69
N GLY A 113 -5.84 6.10 2.83
CA GLY A 113 -6.17 6.70 4.11
C GLY A 113 -5.37 6.11 5.25
N VAL A 114 -5.66 6.62 6.44
CA VAL A 114 -5.02 6.20 7.69
C VAL A 114 -6.10 6.03 8.75
N SER A 115 -6.02 4.93 9.48
CA SER A 115 -6.87 4.65 10.64
C SER A 115 -5.97 4.43 11.85
N LEU A 116 -6.30 5.04 12.99
CA LEU A 116 -5.64 4.75 14.25
C LEU A 116 -6.28 3.51 14.88
N GLU A 117 -5.46 2.64 15.45
CA GLU A 117 -5.94 1.43 16.13
C GLU A 117 -6.27 1.74 17.60
N SER A 118 -7.40 1.24 18.10
CA SER A 118 -7.86 1.53 19.48
C SER A 118 -6.87 1.09 20.58
N GLY A 119 -5.94 0.19 20.27
CA GLY A 119 -4.90 -0.30 21.17
C GLY A 119 -3.52 0.33 20.97
N GLY A 120 -3.42 1.39 20.15
CA GLY A 120 -2.16 1.98 19.70
C GLY A 120 -1.67 1.37 18.39
N GLY A 121 -0.94 2.18 17.64
CA GLY A 121 -0.55 1.93 16.27
C GLY A 121 -1.50 2.53 15.24
N LYS A 122 -1.14 2.38 13.97
CA LYS A 122 -1.95 2.86 12.85
C LYS A 122 -1.96 1.85 11.72
N THR A 123 -3.02 1.93 10.93
CA THR A 123 -3.15 1.24 9.65
C THR A 123 -3.18 2.28 8.54
N VAL A 124 -2.15 2.28 7.69
CA VAL A 124 -2.15 3.03 6.43
C VAL A 124 -2.60 2.08 5.33
N TRP A 125 -3.53 2.52 4.48
CA TRP A 125 -4.13 1.67 3.47
C TRP A 125 -4.31 2.40 2.14
N PHE A 126 -4.35 1.65 1.05
CA PHE A 126 -4.75 2.15 -0.26
C PHE A 126 -5.59 1.13 -1.03
N GLU A 127 -6.33 1.61 -2.02
CA GLU A 127 -7.20 0.84 -2.90
C GLU A 127 -6.82 1.10 -4.36
N CYS A 128 -6.77 0.02 -5.15
CA CYS A 128 -6.59 0.08 -6.60
C CYS A 128 -7.74 -0.69 -7.25
N THR A 129 -8.39 -0.09 -8.23
CA THR A 129 -9.61 -0.57 -8.85
C THR A 129 -9.51 -0.56 -10.37
N PHE A 130 -10.32 -1.40 -11.01
CA PHE A 130 -10.47 -1.38 -12.46
C PHE A 130 -11.25 -0.12 -12.87
N GLY A 131 -10.54 0.95 -13.22
CA GLY A 131 -11.18 2.22 -13.59
C GLY A 131 -10.26 3.42 -13.85
N ASN A 132 -8.97 3.34 -13.53
CA ASN A 132 -8.10 4.52 -13.57
C ASN A 132 -7.59 4.92 -14.98
N ASP A 133 -7.99 4.23 -16.05
CA ASP A 133 -7.62 4.59 -17.44
C ASP A 133 -8.54 5.65 -18.08
N MET A 134 -9.66 6.01 -17.43
CA MET A 134 -10.68 6.92 -18.00
C MET A 134 -10.77 8.28 -17.31
N ALA A 135 -10.14 8.49 -16.14
CA ALA A 135 -10.31 9.72 -15.37
C ALA A 135 -9.37 10.87 -15.78
N VAL A 136 -8.27 10.58 -16.49
CA VAL A 136 -7.26 11.60 -16.85
C VAL A 136 -7.66 12.43 -18.07
N PHE A 137 -8.66 12.02 -18.85
CA PHE A 137 -9.11 12.73 -20.06
C PHE A 137 -10.32 13.66 -19.86
N SER A 138 -10.84 13.79 -18.63
CA SER A 138 -12.02 14.64 -18.35
C SER A 138 -11.67 15.93 -17.57
N ARG A 139 -10.55 16.57 -17.90
CA ARG A 139 -10.32 17.97 -17.54
C ARG A 139 -9.92 18.75 -18.79
N TYR A 140 -10.94 19.10 -19.59
CA TYR A 140 -10.96 20.32 -20.38
C TYR A 140 -11.89 21.31 -19.70
#